data_AF-A0A9P6GCT3-F1
#
_entry.id   AF-A0A9P6GCT3-F1
#
_cell.length_a   1.000
_cell.length_b   1.000
_cell.length_c   1.000
_cell.angle_alpha   90.00
_cell.angle_beta   90.00
_cell.angle_gamma   90.00
#
_symmetry.space_group_name_H-M   'P 1'
#
loop_
_entity.id
_entity.type
_entity.pdbx_description
1 polymer ?
#
loop_
_entity_poly.entity_id
_entity_poly.type
_entity_poly.pdbx_seq_one_letter_code
_entity_poly.pdbx_strand_id
1 'polypeptide(L)'
;MRFYGITAALTLLGTGIAAATSGSQPDLGYAELYKLTQQFYDTFQYPNNVKEAKKINSTVFSKNCQGRVSDTRNFEGRELNTEYIFGLFVPSDSLSIIGKPGSYEIIQFAANQNIASATTRVNFTFPAFGNVTFPIVISTWMTYNKAKEITQYDVIFKWFGNILQLLLSTIDKDPIKAQAKGAIALSKSICASHTKFCLGKDIQYESEEECIRFMTEDIRFGQPFELGMNTLLCRNVHQKMLPFRPDVHCPHIGKSGGGQCADDTTYVQKVTEDYYKNSAWIPTGEQPPPIPPYGGH
;
A
#
# COMPACT_ATOMS: atom_id res chain seq x y z
N MET A 1 58.03 42.88 -33.15
CA MET A 1 56.95 43.58 -32.43
C MET A 1 55.74 42.65 -32.36
N ARG A 2 55.40 42.26 -31.12
CA ARG A 2 54.17 41.67 -30.56
C ARG A 2 53.27 40.78 -31.44
N PHE A 3 53.36 39.48 -31.16
CA PHE A 3 52.31 38.47 -31.37
C PHE A 3 51.11 38.74 -30.45
N TYR A 4 49.88 38.70 -31.00
CA TYR A 4 48.64 38.70 -30.22
C TYR A 4 48.29 37.26 -29.85
N GLY A 5 48.42 36.92 -28.56
CA GLY A 5 47.93 35.68 -27.97
C GLY A 5 46.46 35.81 -27.59
N ILE A 6 45.63 34.91 -28.13
CA ILE A 6 44.23 34.75 -27.75
C ILE A 6 44.19 33.96 -26.44
N THR A 7 43.73 34.59 -25.36
CA THR A 7 43.52 33.94 -24.07
C THR A 7 42.11 33.31 -24.06
N ALA A 8 42.04 31.98 -24.01
CA ALA A 8 40.80 31.26 -23.82
C ALA A 8 40.39 31.33 -22.33
N ALA A 9 39.22 31.90 -22.05
CA ALA A 9 38.62 31.89 -20.72
C ALA A 9 37.94 30.53 -20.48
N LEU A 10 38.47 29.76 -19.53
CA LEU A 10 37.88 28.50 -19.07
C LEU A 10 36.81 28.81 -18.01
N THR A 11 35.53 28.84 -18.42
CA THR A 11 34.40 28.89 -17.48
C THR A 11 34.21 27.52 -16.84
N LEU A 12 34.62 27.39 -15.59
CA LEU A 12 34.23 26.28 -14.70
C LEU A 12 32.73 26.41 -14.40
N LEU A 13 31.92 25.59 -15.07
CA LEU A 13 30.54 25.30 -14.66
C LEU A 13 30.61 24.46 -13.37
N GLY A 14 30.57 25.14 -12.23
CA GLY A 14 30.33 24.50 -10.94
C GLY A 14 28.91 23.92 -10.94
N THR A 15 28.80 22.60 -11.00
CA THR A 15 27.56 21.89 -10.70
C THR A 15 27.25 22.06 -9.21
N GLY A 16 26.50 23.10 -8.90
CA GLY A 16 25.89 23.27 -7.59
C GLY A 16 24.89 22.15 -7.34
N ILE A 17 25.34 21.06 -6.74
CA ILE A 17 24.45 20.13 -6.03
C ILE A 17 23.87 20.95 -4.89
N ALA A 18 22.62 21.38 -5.02
CA ALA A 18 21.87 21.92 -3.91
C ALA A 18 21.78 20.82 -2.85
N ALA A 19 22.63 20.90 -1.83
CA ALA A 19 22.48 20.10 -0.63
C ALA A 19 21.10 20.41 -0.05
N ALA A 20 20.19 19.44 -0.11
CA ALA A 20 18.96 19.51 0.66
C ALA A 20 19.37 19.75 2.11
N THR A 21 18.94 20.88 2.68
CA THR A 21 19.21 21.23 4.07
C THR A 21 18.61 20.14 4.96
N SER A 22 19.46 19.22 5.40
CA SER A 22 19.14 18.18 6.36
C SER A 22 18.86 18.83 7.70
N GLY A 23 17.60 19.21 7.94
CA GLY A 23 17.14 19.31 9.32
C GLY A 23 17.41 17.95 9.97
N SER A 24 18.13 17.93 11.10
CA SER A 24 18.39 16.67 11.80
C SER A 24 17.06 15.95 12.02
N GLN A 25 17.03 14.64 11.72
CA GLN A 25 15.87 13.80 11.99
C GLN A 25 15.50 13.95 13.48
N PRO A 26 14.22 14.04 13.83
CA PRO A 26 13.85 14.17 15.22
C PRO A 26 14.27 12.92 15.99
N ASP A 27 14.75 13.09 17.21
CA ASP A 27 14.87 11.98 18.14
C ASP A 27 13.65 11.99 19.06
N LEU A 28 12.74 11.05 18.83
CA LEU A 28 11.52 10.89 19.61
C LEU A 28 11.71 9.92 20.78
N GLY A 29 12.77 9.09 20.73
CA GLY A 29 13.04 8.06 21.72
C GLY A 29 12.11 6.84 21.65
N TYR A 30 12.57 5.74 22.24
CA TYR A 30 11.90 4.43 22.20
C TYR A 30 10.45 4.46 22.71
N ALA A 31 10.22 5.07 23.88
CA ALA A 31 8.91 5.04 24.54
C ALA A 31 7.84 5.79 23.74
N GLU A 32 8.20 6.94 23.15
CA GLU A 32 7.26 7.71 22.33
C GLU A 32 6.97 7.00 21.02
N LEU A 33 7.99 6.43 20.37
CA LEU A 33 7.78 5.67 19.14
C LEU A 33 6.91 4.42 19.37
N TYR A 34 7.09 3.71 20.49
CA TYR A 34 6.23 2.59 20.85
C TYR A 34 4.77 3.05 21.02
N LYS A 35 4.56 4.15 21.73
CA LYS A 35 3.23 4.76 21.91
C LYS A 35 2.61 5.18 20.58
N LEU A 36 3.37 5.78 19.67
CA LEU A 36 2.89 6.16 18.33
C LEU A 36 2.49 4.94 17.50
N THR A 37 3.27 3.86 17.57
CA THR A 37 2.90 2.59 16.95
C THR A 37 1.62 2.01 17.54
N GLN A 38 1.42 2.06 18.86
CA GLN A 38 0.16 1.66 19.47
C GLN A 38 -1.01 2.52 18.97
N GLN A 39 -0.86 3.85 18.97
CA GLN A 39 -1.87 4.78 18.49
C GLN A 39 -2.25 4.53 17.02
N PHE A 40 -1.28 4.18 16.18
CA PHE A 40 -1.56 3.77 14.80
C PHE A 40 -2.48 2.54 14.77
N TYR A 41 -2.14 1.47 15.49
CA TYR A 41 -2.96 0.25 15.49
C TYR A 41 -4.32 0.43 16.17
N ASP A 42 -4.41 1.23 17.23
CA ASP A 42 -5.67 1.64 17.84
C ASP A 42 -6.57 2.36 16.83
N THR A 43 -6.00 3.21 15.99
CA THR A 43 -6.72 3.93 14.94
C THR A 43 -7.09 3.01 13.78
N PHE A 44 -6.20 2.09 13.41
CA PHE A 44 -6.40 1.11 12.34
C PHE A 44 -7.49 0.08 12.66
N GLN A 45 -7.67 -0.27 13.94
CA GLN A 45 -8.69 -1.21 14.37
C GLN A 45 -10.11 -0.70 14.13
N TYR A 46 -11.03 -1.61 13.77
CA TYR A 46 -12.47 -1.31 13.74
C TYR A 46 -13.05 -1.18 15.16
N PRO A 47 -13.92 -0.18 15.44
CA PRO A 47 -14.53 0.76 14.49
C PRO A 47 -13.79 2.10 14.31
N ASN A 48 -12.60 2.27 14.88
CA ASN A 48 -11.89 3.55 14.87
C ASN A 48 -11.49 3.98 13.46
N ASN A 49 -11.09 3.02 12.62
CA ASN A 49 -10.71 3.28 11.23
C ASN A 49 -11.82 3.94 10.39
N VAL A 50 -13.08 3.65 10.70
CA VAL A 50 -14.23 4.24 9.98
C VAL A 50 -14.29 5.76 10.15
N LYS A 51 -14.02 6.25 11.37
CA LYS A 51 -13.98 7.70 11.63
C LYS A 51 -12.76 8.33 10.98
N GLU A 52 -11.63 7.64 10.98
CA GLU A 52 -10.39 8.16 10.40
C GLU A 52 -10.46 8.25 8.88
N ALA A 53 -10.99 7.21 8.21
CA ALA A 53 -11.19 7.18 6.76
C ALA A 53 -12.03 8.37 6.27
N LYS A 54 -13.06 8.76 7.03
CA LYS A 54 -13.94 9.90 6.69
C LYS A 54 -13.26 11.26 6.75
N LYS A 55 -12.10 11.39 7.43
CA LYS A 55 -11.36 12.66 7.47
C LYS A 55 -10.73 12.99 6.13
N ILE A 56 -10.46 11.98 5.27
CA ILE A 56 -9.76 12.06 3.98
C ILE A 56 -8.29 12.54 4.12
N ASN A 57 -8.00 13.50 4.99
CA ASN A 57 -6.69 14.04 5.30
C ASN A 57 -6.32 13.76 6.76
N SER A 58 -6.15 12.48 7.12
CA SER A 58 -5.74 12.08 8.47
C SER A 58 -4.43 12.74 8.88
N THR A 59 -4.39 13.30 10.09
CA THR A 59 -3.16 13.82 10.70
C THR A 59 -2.27 12.71 11.28
N VAL A 60 -2.67 11.43 11.15
CA VAL A 60 -1.73 10.32 11.36
C VAL A 60 -0.61 10.37 10.33
N PHE A 61 -0.89 10.85 9.12
CA PHE A 61 0.07 10.98 8.04
C PHE A 61 0.48 12.44 7.82
N SER A 62 1.76 12.67 7.56
CA SER A 62 2.26 13.95 7.08
C SER A 62 1.66 14.29 5.70
N LYS A 63 1.67 15.57 5.33
CA LYS A 63 1.07 16.03 4.06
C LYS A 63 1.64 15.28 2.84
N ASN A 64 2.94 15.07 2.82
CA ASN A 64 3.70 14.41 1.76
C ASN A 64 4.06 12.95 2.10
N CYS A 65 3.25 12.26 2.91
CA CYS A 65 3.55 10.89 3.34
C CYS A 65 3.79 9.95 2.15
N GLN A 66 4.85 9.13 2.24
CA GLN A 66 5.17 8.11 1.25
C GLN A 66 4.93 6.72 1.84
N GLY A 67 3.89 6.04 1.36
CA GLY A 67 3.54 4.69 1.81
C GLY A 67 3.91 3.64 0.78
N ARG A 68 4.31 2.45 1.22
CA ARG A 68 4.38 1.24 0.40
C ARG A 68 3.77 0.07 1.15
N VAL A 69 3.01 -0.75 0.43
CA VAL A 69 2.50 -2.03 0.91
C VAL A 69 2.93 -3.10 -0.08
N SER A 70 3.70 -4.09 0.38
CA SER A 70 4.42 -5.06 -0.45
C SER A 70 3.57 -5.71 -1.54
N ASP A 71 2.33 -6.04 -1.22
CA ASP A 71 1.47 -6.84 -2.08
C ASP A 71 0.66 -5.98 -3.07
N THR A 72 0.71 -4.64 -2.93
CA THR A 72 -0.06 -3.68 -3.73
C THR A 72 0.84 -2.68 -4.46
N ARG A 73 0.86 -1.40 -4.06
CA ARG A 73 1.52 -0.27 -4.71
C ARG A 73 2.09 0.73 -3.69
N ASN A 74 2.56 1.83 -4.24
CA ASN A 74 3.07 2.99 -3.55
C ASN A 74 1.95 4.02 -3.42
N PHE A 75 1.89 4.71 -2.29
CA PHE A 75 0.85 5.69 -1.95
C PHE A 75 1.48 7.03 -1.62
N GLU A 76 1.17 8.04 -2.44
CA GLU A 76 1.77 9.36 -2.34
C GLU A 76 0.80 10.38 -1.76
N GLY A 77 1.23 11.07 -0.71
CA GLY A 77 0.47 12.12 -0.06
C GLY A 77 -0.58 11.62 0.94
N ARG A 78 -0.96 12.52 1.85
CA ARG A 78 -1.86 12.22 2.98
C ARG A 78 -3.19 11.60 2.58
N GLU A 79 -3.77 12.06 1.49
CA GLU A 79 -5.10 11.66 1.04
C GLU A 79 -5.15 10.17 0.69
N LEU A 80 -4.27 9.73 -0.21
CA LEU A 80 -4.21 8.33 -0.63
C LEU A 80 -3.85 7.41 0.54
N ASN A 81 -2.90 7.81 1.38
CA ASN A 81 -2.53 7.02 2.55
C ASN A 81 -3.71 6.87 3.55
N THR A 82 -4.51 7.93 3.75
CA THR A 82 -5.72 7.86 4.60
C THR A 82 -6.76 6.89 4.02
N GLU A 83 -7.02 7.00 2.72
CA GLU A 83 -8.00 6.17 2.02
C GLU A 83 -7.62 4.69 2.03
N TYR A 84 -6.38 4.35 1.67
CA TYR A 84 -5.96 2.95 1.59
C TYR A 84 -5.71 2.32 2.95
N ILE A 85 -5.15 3.04 3.93
CA ILE A 85 -4.82 2.43 5.23
C ILE A 85 -6.05 2.34 6.13
N PHE A 86 -6.99 3.29 6.07
CA PHE A 86 -8.17 3.25 6.92
C PHE A 86 -9.44 2.86 6.16
N GLY A 87 -9.64 3.42 4.96
CA GLY A 87 -10.85 3.24 4.15
C GLY A 87 -11.00 1.83 3.58
N LEU A 88 -9.92 1.24 3.07
CA LEU A 88 -9.93 -0.12 2.51
C LEU A 88 -10.44 -1.18 3.51
N PHE A 89 -10.22 -0.95 4.80
CA PHE A 89 -10.56 -1.87 5.88
C PHE A 89 -11.91 -1.57 6.53
N VAL A 90 -12.66 -0.61 6.00
CA VAL A 90 -14.05 -0.36 6.41
C VAL A 90 -14.94 -1.52 5.94
N PRO A 91 -15.85 -2.03 6.80
CA PRO A 91 -16.79 -3.06 6.39
C PRO A 91 -17.62 -2.64 5.18
N SER A 92 -17.84 -3.58 4.27
CA SER A 92 -18.72 -3.40 3.11
C SER A 92 -19.52 -4.69 2.88
N ASP A 93 -20.64 -4.57 2.19
CA ASP A 93 -21.50 -5.70 1.84
C ASP A 93 -20.95 -6.50 0.63
N SER A 94 -19.91 -5.99 -0.04
CA SER A 94 -19.25 -6.64 -1.17
C SER A 94 -18.46 -7.87 -0.72
N LEU A 95 -18.44 -8.92 -1.54
CA LEU A 95 -17.57 -10.08 -1.32
C LEU A 95 -16.11 -9.67 -1.50
N SER A 96 -15.33 -9.62 -0.42
CA SER A 96 -13.93 -9.21 -0.48
C SER A 96 -12.99 -10.09 0.33
N ILE A 97 -11.80 -10.30 -0.24
CA ILE A 97 -10.66 -10.94 0.43
C ILE A 97 -10.02 -10.03 1.50
N ILE A 98 -10.46 -8.78 1.62
CA ILE A 98 -9.96 -7.84 2.62
C ILE A 98 -10.86 -7.90 3.86
N GLY A 99 -10.27 -8.34 4.96
CA GLY A 99 -10.94 -8.45 6.25
C GLY A 99 -11.00 -7.12 6.99
N LYS A 100 -11.73 -7.14 8.10
CA LYS A 100 -11.88 -6.06 9.06
C LYS A 100 -10.87 -6.24 10.21
N PRO A 101 -9.98 -5.28 10.48
CA PRO A 101 -9.01 -5.37 11.56
C PRO A 101 -9.69 -5.24 12.92
N GLY A 102 -9.31 -6.11 13.85
CA GLY A 102 -9.79 -6.18 15.23
C GLY A 102 -8.64 -5.98 16.21
N SER A 103 -8.68 -6.70 17.33
CA SER A 103 -7.66 -6.64 18.38
C SER A 103 -6.26 -6.94 17.83
N TYR A 104 -5.25 -6.27 18.37
CA TYR A 104 -3.87 -6.45 17.96
C TYR A 104 -2.93 -6.65 19.15
N GLU A 105 -1.73 -7.14 18.84
CA GLU A 105 -0.62 -7.33 19.76
C GLU A 105 0.70 -7.03 19.02
N ILE A 106 1.50 -6.09 19.56
CA ILE A 106 2.86 -5.84 19.06
C ILE A 106 3.77 -6.91 19.64
N ILE A 107 4.26 -7.83 18.80
CA ILE A 107 5.05 -8.99 19.23
C ILE A 107 6.56 -8.78 19.09
N GLN A 108 6.98 -7.83 18.25
CA GLN A 108 8.37 -7.40 18.12
C GLN A 108 8.39 -5.89 17.88
N PHE A 109 9.32 -5.18 18.51
CA PHE A 109 9.46 -3.74 18.34
C PHE A 109 10.91 -3.30 18.47
N ALA A 110 11.35 -2.44 17.55
CA ALA A 110 12.63 -1.76 17.59
C ALA A 110 12.41 -0.29 17.21
N ALA A 111 13.15 0.61 17.86
CA ALA A 111 13.03 2.05 17.64
C ALA A 111 14.37 2.75 17.84
N ASN A 112 14.64 3.75 17.00
CA ASN A 112 15.82 4.61 17.07
C ASN A 112 15.53 5.94 16.37
N GLN A 113 15.87 7.08 17.00
CA GLN A 113 15.56 8.44 16.53
C GLN A 113 14.08 8.64 16.22
N ASN A 114 13.72 8.71 14.94
CA ASN A 114 12.34 8.83 14.47
C ASN A 114 11.82 7.57 13.78
N ILE A 115 12.58 6.48 13.78
CA ILE A 115 12.28 5.25 13.07
C ILE A 115 11.70 4.24 14.06
N ALA A 116 10.53 3.70 13.75
CA ALA A 116 9.94 2.56 14.44
C ALA A 116 9.80 1.38 13.47
N SER A 117 10.19 0.20 13.92
CA SER A 117 9.89 -1.06 13.25
C SER A 117 9.14 -1.97 14.20
N ALA A 118 8.04 -2.56 13.72
CA ALA A 118 7.21 -3.44 14.51
C ALA A 118 6.76 -4.65 13.69
N THR A 119 6.71 -5.81 14.35
CA THR A 119 5.88 -6.93 13.91
C THR A 119 4.67 -6.98 14.82
N THR A 120 3.49 -6.92 14.23
CA THR A 120 2.21 -6.88 14.94
C THR A 120 1.30 -7.98 14.43
N ARG A 121 0.68 -8.70 15.36
CA ARG A 121 -0.36 -9.67 15.08
C ARG A 121 -1.71 -8.98 15.25
N VAL A 122 -2.54 -8.99 14.23
CA VAL A 122 -3.86 -8.35 14.20
C VAL A 122 -4.90 -9.40 13.86
N ASN A 123 -5.97 -9.50 14.63
CA ASN A 123 -7.07 -10.38 14.29
C ASN A 123 -7.91 -9.73 13.20
N PHE A 124 -8.06 -10.40 12.06
CA PHE A 124 -8.92 -9.96 10.97
C PHE A 124 -10.16 -10.84 10.86
N THR A 125 -11.33 -10.22 10.87
CA THR A 125 -12.59 -10.89 10.56
C THR A 125 -12.92 -10.73 9.10
N PHE A 126 -13.35 -11.79 8.43
CA PHE A 126 -13.73 -11.81 7.02
C PHE A 126 -15.23 -12.07 6.86
N PRO A 127 -16.08 -11.02 6.84
CA PRO A 127 -17.53 -11.19 6.77
C PRO A 127 -17.99 -12.01 5.56
N ALA A 128 -17.34 -11.76 4.41
CA ALA A 128 -17.55 -12.44 3.14
C ALA A 128 -17.32 -13.97 3.19
N PHE A 129 -16.60 -14.47 4.19
CA PHE A 129 -16.20 -15.87 4.31
C PHE A 129 -16.80 -16.50 5.58
N GLY A 130 -18.07 -16.23 5.85
CA GLY A 130 -18.77 -16.78 7.01
C GLY A 130 -18.34 -16.19 8.34
N ASN A 131 -17.86 -14.93 8.35
CA ASN A 131 -17.34 -14.25 9.53
C ASN A 131 -16.17 -14.97 10.22
N VAL A 132 -15.39 -15.77 9.48
CA VAL A 132 -14.16 -16.37 10.01
C VAL A 132 -13.18 -15.29 10.46
N THR A 133 -12.42 -15.56 11.53
CA THR A 133 -11.42 -14.64 12.06
C THR A 133 -10.06 -15.33 12.12
N PHE A 134 -9.03 -14.68 11.59
CA PHE A 134 -7.66 -15.20 11.57
C PHE A 134 -6.66 -14.16 12.08
N PRO A 135 -5.63 -14.57 12.82
CA PRO A 135 -4.51 -13.69 13.15
C PRO A 135 -3.64 -13.46 11.91
N ILE A 136 -3.47 -12.21 11.52
CA ILE A 136 -2.58 -11.78 10.43
C ILE A 136 -1.37 -11.10 11.03
N VAL A 137 -0.18 -11.44 10.54
CA VAL A 137 1.07 -10.81 10.98
C VAL A 137 1.48 -9.73 9.98
N ILE A 138 1.60 -8.51 10.47
CA ILE A 138 1.98 -7.33 9.70
C ILE A 138 3.35 -6.86 10.21
N SER A 139 4.30 -6.66 9.31
CA SER A 139 5.55 -5.97 9.61
C SER A 139 5.51 -4.56 9.06
N THR A 140 5.96 -3.61 9.88
CA THR A 140 5.93 -2.19 9.56
C THR A 140 7.30 -1.58 9.83
N TRP A 141 7.73 -0.72 8.92
CA TRP A 141 8.72 0.31 9.15
C TRP A 141 8.03 1.65 9.01
N MET A 142 8.21 2.55 9.95
CA MET A 142 7.60 3.89 9.95
C MET A 142 8.63 4.91 10.39
N THR A 143 8.60 6.08 9.76
CA THR A 143 9.30 7.27 10.29
C THR A 143 8.30 8.34 10.66
N TYR A 144 8.69 9.19 11.61
CA TYR A 144 7.86 10.26 12.13
C TYR A 144 8.53 11.63 12.02
N ASN A 145 7.75 12.68 11.85
CA ASN A 145 8.22 14.07 11.95
C ASN A 145 8.12 14.60 13.39
N LYS A 146 8.56 15.85 13.61
CA LYS A 146 8.43 16.54 14.92
C LYS A 146 6.99 16.72 15.38
N ALA A 147 6.03 16.74 14.44
CA ALA A 147 4.60 16.77 14.73
C ALA A 147 4.01 15.39 15.03
N LYS A 148 4.85 14.34 15.06
CA LYS A 148 4.50 12.94 15.32
C LYS A 148 3.56 12.33 14.27
N GLU A 149 3.57 12.89 13.07
CA GLU A 149 2.89 12.33 11.92
C GLU A 149 3.84 11.35 11.20
N ILE A 150 3.29 10.27 10.65
CA ILE A 150 4.03 9.33 9.82
C ILE A 150 4.48 10.04 8.54
N THR A 151 5.79 10.06 8.29
CA THR A 151 6.39 10.66 7.09
C THR A 151 6.56 9.67 5.95
N GLN A 152 6.82 8.42 6.27
CA GLN A 152 6.86 7.34 5.30
C GLN A 152 6.76 6.01 6.01
N TYR A 153 6.24 5.00 5.31
CA TYR A 153 6.13 3.65 5.83
C TYR A 153 6.34 2.58 4.77
N ASP A 154 6.84 1.43 5.21
CA ASP A 154 6.92 0.19 4.44
C ASP A 154 6.20 -0.93 5.19
N VAL A 155 5.23 -1.57 4.54
CA VAL A 155 4.34 -2.56 5.16
C VAL A 155 4.42 -3.88 4.41
N ILE A 156 4.52 -4.98 5.16
CA ILE A 156 4.47 -6.35 4.63
C ILE A 156 3.40 -7.13 5.39
N PHE A 157 2.47 -7.75 4.66
CA PHE A 157 1.57 -8.77 5.20
C PHE A 157 2.25 -10.14 5.08
N LYS A 158 2.72 -10.68 6.21
CA LYS A 158 3.47 -11.94 6.19
C LYS A 158 2.55 -13.11 5.80
N TRP A 159 3.02 -13.91 4.84
CA TRP A 159 2.35 -15.13 4.39
C TRP A 159 0.92 -14.89 3.87
N PHE A 160 0.67 -13.76 3.22
CA PHE A 160 -0.64 -13.44 2.66
C PHE A 160 -1.19 -14.55 1.74
N GLY A 161 -0.31 -15.24 1.01
CA GLY A 161 -0.69 -16.41 0.20
C GLY A 161 -1.32 -17.56 1.00
N ASN A 162 -0.85 -17.83 2.22
CA ASN A 162 -1.43 -18.85 3.09
C ASN A 162 -2.82 -18.44 3.57
N ILE A 163 -3.02 -17.15 3.86
CA ILE A 163 -4.33 -16.61 4.25
C ILE A 163 -5.31 -16.69 3.08
N LEU A 164 -4.87 -16.31 1.88
CA LEU A 164 -5.71 -16.40 0.68
C LEU A 164 -6.16 -17.84 0.42
N GLN A 165 -5.24 -18.82 0.51
CA GLN A 165 -5.58 -20.24 0.38
C GLN A 165 -6.57 -20.69 1.47
N LEU A 166 -6.38 -20.24 2.72
CA LEU A 166 -7.28 -20.57 3.82
C LEU A 166 -8.69 -20.03 3.57
N LEU A 167 -8.83 -18.79 3.10
CA LEU A 167 -10.11 -18.20 2.73
C LEU A 167 -10.78 -18.97 1.60
N LEU A 168 -10.05 -19.28 0.53
CA LEU A 168 -10.57 -20.07 -0.59
C LEU A 168 -11.00 -21.49 -0.14
N SER A 169 -10.31 -22.08 0.83
CA SER A 169 -10.64 -23.41 1.37
C SER A 169 -12.00 -23.48 2.12
N THR A 170 -12.58 -22.31 2.42
CA THR A 170 -13.94 -22.21 2.97
C THR A 170 -15.01 -22.33 1.89
N ILE A 171 -14.66 -22.08 0.62
CA ILE A 171 -15.54 -22.20 -0.56
C ILE A 171 -15.53 -23.65 -1.09
N ASP A 172 -14.36 -24.25 -1.24
CA ASP A 172 -14.17 -25.64 -1.68
C ASP A 172 -12.88 -26.21 -1.08
N LYS A 173 -12.83 -27.53 -0.84
CA LYS A 173 -11.62 -28.19 -0.31
C LYS A 173 -10.57 -28.46 -1.38
N ASP A 174 -10.98 -28.56 -2.63
CA ASP A 174 -10.07 -28.66 -3.78
C ASP A 174 -9.57 -27.25 -4.16
N PRO A 175 -8.25 -26.96 -4.10
CA PRO A 175 -7.72 -25.63 -4.36
C PRO A 175 -8.03 -25.08 -5.76
N ILE A 176 -8.07 -25.95 -6.78
CA ILE A 176 -8.34 -25.54 -8.16
C ILE A 176 -9.81 -25.15 -8.29
N LYS A 177 -10.71 -25.97 -7.75
CA LYS A 177 -12.15 -25.67 -7.74
C LYS A 177 -12.47 -24.46 -6.87
N ALA A 178 -11.79 -24.32 -5.73
CA ALA A 178 -11.93 -23.18 -4.83
C ALA A 178 -11.56 -21.87 -5.53
N GLN A 179 -10.42 -21.84 -6.23
CA GLN A 179 -10.01 -20.67 -6.99
C GLN A 179 -10.99 -20.36 -8.13
N ALA A 180 -11.43 -21.36 -8.90
CA ALA A 180 -12.40 -21.15 -9.99
C ALA A 180 -13.74 -20.60 -9.48
N LYS A 181 -14.29 -21.17 -8.40
CA LYS A 181 -15.52 -20.69 -7.76
C LYS A 181 -15.33 -19.29 -7.16
N GLY A 182 -14.20 -19.07 -6.50
CA GLY A 182 -13.81 -17.78 -5.95
C GLY A 182 -13.72 -16.71 -7.03
N ALA A 183 -13.10 -17.01 -8.18
CA ALA A 183 -13.02 -16.09 -9.30
C ALA A 183 -14.40 -15.65 -9.76
N ILE A 184 -15.31 -16.60 -10.03
CA ILE A 184 -16.69 -16.29 -10.43
C ILE A 184 -17.41 -15.42 -9.39
N ALA A 185 -17.29 -15.77 -8.10
CA ALA A 185 -17.98 -15.06 -7.03
C ALA A 185 -17.44 -13.62 -6.85
N LEU A 186 -16.12 -13.43 -6.90
CA LEU A 186 -15.49 -12.12 -6.81
C LEU A 186 -15.82 -11.27 -8.04
N SER A 187 -15.79 -11.85 -9.25
CA SER A 187 -16.19 -11.16 -10.49
C SER A 187 -17.61 -10.63 -10.40
N LYS A 188 -18.58 -11.47 -9.98
CA LYS A 188 -19.97 -11.03 -9.78
C LYS A 188 -20.08 -9.90 -8.76
N SER A 189 -19.37 -9.98 -7.63
CA SER A 189 -19.37 -8.91 -6.64
C SER A 189 -18.83 -7.59 -7.20
N ILE A 190 -17.73 -7.65 -7.96
CA ILE A 190 -17.11 -6.46 -8.55
C ILE A 190 -18.05 -5.86 -9.60
N CYS A 191 -18.64 -6.68 -10.47
CA CYS A 191 -19.51 -6.21 -11.55
C CYS A 191 -20.86 -5.68 -11.04
N ALA A 192 -21.41 -6.26 -9.97
CA ALA A 192 -22.56 -5.69 -9.27
C ALA A 192 -22.21 -4.34 -8.62
N SER A 193 -21.01 -4.21 -8.02
CA SER A 193 -20.54 -2.95 -7.44
C SER A 193 -20.28 -1.89 -8.52
N HIS A 194 -19.72 -2.30 -9.66
CA HIS A 194 -19.55 -1.45 -10.86
C HIS A 194 -20.90 -0.88 -11.31
N THR A 195 -21.88 -1.75 -11.58
CA THR A 195 -23.22 -1.35 -12.03
C THR A 195 -23.89 -0.37 -11.05
N LYS A 196 -23.64 -0.55 -9.75
CA LYS A 196 -24.22 0.30 -8.71
C LYS A 196 -23.57 1.68 -8.59
N PHE A 197 -22.24 1.77 -8.71
CA PHE A 197 -21.49 2.98 -8.35
C PHE A 197 -20.83 3.70 -9.52
N CYS A 198 -20.56 3.00 -10.63
CA CYS A 198 -19.86 3.52 -11.80
C CYS A 198 -20.85 3.96 -12.86
N LEU A 199 -21.32 5.21 -12.73
CA LEU A 199 -22.38 5.78 -13.55
C LEU A 199 -21.85 6.90 -14.45
N GLY A 200 -22.58 7.20 -15.54
CA GLY A 200 -22.23 8.29 -16.46
C GLY A 200 -20.82 8.14 -17.03
N LYS A 201 -19.96 9.14 -16.80
CA LYS A 201 -18.56 9.13 -17.29
C LYS A 201 -17.70 8.02 -16.67
N ASP A 202 -18.13 7.47 -15.54
CA ASP A 202 -17.36 6.48 -14.78
C ASP A 202 -17.71 5.04 -15.18
N ILE A 203 -18.63 4.84 -16.13
CA ILE A 203 -18.92 3.53 -16.73
C ILE A 203 -17.65 2.95 -17.36
N GLN A 204 -17.37 1.66 -17.10
CA GLN A 204 -16.15 0.96 -17.53
C GLN A 204 -16.44 -0.27 -18.41
N TYR A 205 -17.70 -0.71 -18.40
CA TYR A 205 -18.21 -1.89 -19.08
C TYR A 205 -19.58 -1.54 -19.64
N GLU A 206 -19.91 -2.08 -20.81
CA GLU A 206 -21.18 -1.88 -21.48
C GLU A 206 -22.31 -2.63 -20.76
N SER A 207 -22.00 -3.77 -20.12
CA SER A 207 -22.94 -4.55 -19.32
C SER A 207 -22.25 -5.33 -18.19
N GLU A 208 -23.06 -5.86 -17.27
CA GLU A 208 -22.56 -6.74 -16.19
C GLU A 208 -21.95 -8.03 -16.77
N GLU A 209 -22.52 -8.59 -17.83
CA GLU A 209 -21.98 -9.78 -18.50
C GLU A 209 -20.62 -9.50 -19.14
N GLU A 210 -20.45 -8.32 -19.75
CA GLU A 210 -19.16 -7.90 -20.30
C GLU A 210 -18.10 -7.78 -19.20
N CYS A 211 -18.48 -7.17 -18.07
CA CYS A 211 -17.63 -7.09 -16.89
C CYS A 211 -17.23 -8.48 -16.40
N ILE A 212 -18.18 -9.40 -16.23
CA ILE A 212 -17.88 -10.75 -15.74
C ILE A 212 -16.94 -11.47 -16.70
N ARG A 213 -17.21 -11.42 -18.01
CA ARG A 213 -16.36 -12.04 -19.04
C ARG A 213 -14.93 -11.53 -18.93
N PHE A 214 -14.74 -10.21 -18.90
CA PHE A 214 -13.42 -9.61 -18.75
C PHE A 214 -12.70 -10.13 -17.50
N MET A 215 -13.40 -10.16 -16.36
CA MET A 215 -12.84 -10.59 -15.08
C MET A 215 -12.48 -12.08 -15.02
N THR A 216 -13.14 -12.93 -15.81
CA THR A 216 -12.93 -14.39 -15.78
C THR A 216 -12.09 -14.92 -16.95
N GLU A 217 -12.04 -14.20 -18.08
CA GLU A 217 -11.42 -14.67 -19.32
C GLU A 217 -10.22 -13.82 -19.76
N ASP A 218 -10.28 -12.49 -19.56
CA ASP A 218 -9.28 -11.58 -20.12
C ASP A 218 -8.15 -11.23 -19.14
N ILE A 219 -8.37 -11.46 -17.84
CA ILE A 219 -7.38 -11.21 -16.79
C ILE A 219 -7.17 -12.45 -15.91
N ARG A 220 -5.99 -12.55 -15.32
CA ARG A 220 -5.67 -13.61 -14.36
C ARG A 220 -6.31 -13.34 -13.00
N PHE A 221 -6.59 -14.42 -12.26
CA PHE A 221 -7.05 -14.33 -10.87
C PHE A 221 -6.14 -13.41 -10.04
N GLY A 222 -4.83 -13.67 -10.11
CA GLY A 222 -3.80 -12.91 -9.41
C GLY A 222 -3.14 -13.76 -8.32
N GLN A 223 -1.82 -13.60 -8.19
CA GLN A 223 -1.06 -14.18 -7.11
C GLN A 223 -1.16 -13.31 -5.84
N PRO A 224 -0.76 -13.84 -4.65
CA PRO A 224 -0.86 -13.11 -3.40
C PRO A 224 -0.09 -11.78 -3.36
N PHE A 225 0.96 -11.64 -4.18
CA PHE A 225 1.79 -10.44 -4.31
C PHE A 225 1.36 -9.54 -5.50
N GLU A 226 0.21 -9.81 -6.11
CA GLU A 226 -0.27 -9.14 -7.32
C GLU A 226 -1.54 -8.29 -7.08
N LEU A 227 -1.75 -7.80 -5.86
CA LEU A 227 -2.89 -6.92 -5.53
C LEU A 227 -2.73 -5.49 -6.07
N GLY A 228 -1.59 -5.18 -6.71
CA GLY A 228 -1.35 -3.97 -7.49
C GLY A 228 -1.18 -4.21 -8.99
N MET A 229 -1.44 -5.42 -9.49
CA MET A 229 -1.19 -5.81 -10.88
C MET A 229 -2.51 -5.93 -11.67
N ASN A 230 -2.46 -6.22 -12.98
CA ASN A 230 -3.68 -6.39 -13.78
C ASN A 230 -4.37 -7.74 -13.48
N THR A 231 -5.03 -7.80 -12.33
CA THR A 231 -5.61 -9.04 -11.78
C THR A 231 -7.03 -8.83 -11.25
N LEU A 232 -7.76 -9.94 -11.08
CA LEU A 232 -9.05 -9.94 -10.41
C LEU A 232 -8.92 -9.52 -8.94
N LEU A 233 -7.89 -9.99 -8.23
CA LEU A 233 -7.68 -9.65 -6.82
C LEU A 233 -7.42 -8.16 -6.61
N CYS A 234 -6.65 -7.50 -7.49
CA CYS A 234 -6.49 -6.05 -7.44
C CYS A 234 -7.84 -5.33 -7.55
N ARG A 235 -8.70 -5.73 -8.49
CA ARG A 235 -10.03 -5.13 -8.67
C ARG A 235 -10.96 -5.42 -7.48
N ASN A 236 -10.79 -6.56 -6.80
CA ASN A 236 -11.48 -6.89 -5.57
C ASN A 236 -11.08 -6.00 -4.37
N VAL A 237 -9.84 -5.51 -4.34
CA VAL A 237 -9.38 -4.49 -3.38
C VAL A 237 -10.10 -3.18 -3.69
N HIS A 238 -10.12 -2.77 -4.95
CA HIS A 238 -10.66 -1.47 -5.36
C HIS A 238 -12.19 -1.35 -5.30
N GLN A 239 -12.95 -2.43 -5.48
CA GLN A 239 -14.42 -2.36 -5.38
C GLN A 239 -14.88 -1.82 -4.01
N LYS A 240 -14.11 -2.08 -2.93
CA LYS A 240 -14.48 -1.67 -1.57
C LYS A 240 -14.49 -0.15 -1.41
N MET A 241 -13.77 0.56 -2.26
CA MET A 241 -13.61 2.01 -2.16
C MET A 241 -14.59 2.78 -3.07
N LEU A 242 -15.30 2.09 -3.98
CA LEU A 242 -16.32 2.70 -4.85
C LEU A 242 -17.39 3.51 -4.11
N PRO A 243 -17.93 3.09 -2.94
CA PRO A 243 -18.95 3.86 -2.26
C PRO A 243 -18.46 5.23 -1.74
N PHE A 244 -17.15 5.42 -1.64
CA PHE A 244 -16.55 6.66 -1.12
C PHE A 244 -16.15 7.61 -2.27
N ARG A 245 -15.48 7.08 -3.31
CA ARG A 245 -14.94 7.86 -4.43
C ARG A 245 -15.05 7.11 -5.76
N PRO A 246 -16.25 7.01 -6.35
CA PRO A 246 -16.45 6.25 -7.58
C PRO A 246 -15.64 6.83 -8.76
N ASP A 247 -15.51 8.15 -8.86
CA ASP A 247 -14.76 8.82 -9.92
C ASP A 247 -13.26 8.46 -9.93
N VAL A 248 -12.71 8.11 -8.77
CA VAL A 248 -11.33 7.62 -8.65
C VAL A 248 -11.24 6.11 -8.84
N HIS A 249 -12.15 5.34 -8.25
CA HIS A 249 -12.01 3.89 -8.17
C HIS A 249 -12.69 3.10 -9.28
N CYS A 250 -13.63 3.68 -10.01
CA CYS A 250 -14.24 3.04 -11.18
C CYS A 250 -13.18 2.72 -12.25
N PRO A 251 -12.30 3.64 -12.67
CA PRO A 251 -11.21 3.31 -13.59
C PRO A 251 -10.34 2.14 -13.12
N HIS A 252 -10.13 1.99 -11.80
CA HIS A 252 -9.27 0.95 -11.25
C HIS A 252 -9.86 -0.46 -11.40
N ILE A 253 -11.20 -0.58 -11.34
CA ILE A 253 -11.88 -1.85 -11.57
C ILE A 253 -12.21 -2.10 -13.04
N GLY A 254 -12.01 -1.12 -13.92
CA GLY A 254 -12.26 -1.20 -15.35
C GLY A 254 -11.20 -1.96 -16.15
N LYS A 255 -11.37 -1.99 -17.47
CA LYS A 255 -10.45 -2.69 -18.40
C LYS A 255 -9.03 -2.11 -18.37
N SER A 256 -8.90 -0.78 -18.28
CA SER A 256 -7.59 -0.10 -18.22
C SER A 256 -6.88 -0.32 -16.88
N GLY A 257 -7.61 -0.69 -15.83
CA GLY A 257 -7.12 -0.74 -14.46
C GLY A 257 -6.75 0.63 -13.88
N GLY A 258 -7.01 1.73 -14.60
CA GLY A 258 -6.76 3.11 -14.15
C GLY A 258 -5.37 3.39 -13.60
N GLY A 259 -4.35 2.66 -14.05
CA GLY A 259 -2.97 2.77 -13.54
C GLY A 259 -2.74 2.16 -12.15
N GLN A 260 -3.77 1.56 -11.53
CA GLN A 260 -3.66 0.88 -10.23
C GLN A 260 -3.71 -0.64 -10.35
N CYS A 261 -4.51 -1.18 -11.27
CA CYS A 261 -4.53 -2.59 -11.61
C CYS A 261 -3.88 -2.82 -12.98
N ALA A 262 -2.56 -2.60 -13.06
CA ALA A 262 -1.80 -2.64 -14.30
C ALA A 262 -0.51 -3.47 -14.16
N ASP A 263 -0.07 -4.12 -15.24
CA ASP A 263 1.21 -4.85 -15.30
C ASP A 263 2.36 -3.94 -15.76
N ASP A 264 2.48 -2.79 -15.10
CA ASP A 264 3.40 -1.70 -15.45
C ASP A 264 4.72 -1.71 -14.66
N THR A 265 4.87 -2.66 -13.72
CA THR A 265 6.05 -2.75 -12.87
C THR A 265 6.63 -4.17 -12.82
N THR A 266 7.95 -4.27 -12.93
CA THR A 266 8.72 -5.51 -12.75
C THR A 266 9.28 -5.63 -11.34
N TYR A 267 9.67 -6.85 -10.94
CA TYR A 267 10.35 -7.08 -9.67
C TYR A 267 11.62 -6.23 -9.52
N VAL A 268 12.47 -6.20 -10.55
CA VAL A 268 13.73 -5.44 -10.52
C VAL A 268 13.44 -3.95 -10.29
N GLN A 269 12.49 -3.37 -11.03
CA GLN A 269 12.09 -1.97 -10.81
C GLN A 269 11.62 -1.72 -9.39
N LYS A 270 10.80 -2.62 -8.80
CA LYS A 270 10.32 -2.47 -7.41
C LYS A 270 11.44 -2.51 -6.38
N VAL A 271 12.44 -3.37 -6.53
CA VAL A 271 13.50 -3.51 -5.52
C VAL A 271 14.64 -2.51 -5.69
N THR A 272 14.80 -1.93 -6.87
CA THR A 272 15.80 -0.87 -7.13
C THR A 272 15.21 0.53 -7.09
N GLU A 273 13.90 0.68 -6.86
CA GLU A 273 13.28 1.99 -6.75
C GLU A 273 13.85 2.77 -5.57
N ASP A 274 14.21 4.03 -5.83
CA ASP A 274 14.62 4.98 -4.81
C ASP A 274 13.42 5.84 -4.40
N TYR A 275 12.47 5.20 -3.72
CA TYR A 275 11.13 5.75 -3.45
C TYR A 275 11.10 6.67 -2.23
N TYR A 276 11.76 6.29 -1.13
CA TYR A 276 11.67 7.02 0.14
C TYR A 276 12.61 8.22 0.19
N LYS A 277 12.04 9.42 0.28
CA LYS A 277 12.74 10.70 0.26
C LYS A 277 12.53 11.55 1.51
N ASN A 278 11.50 11.25 2.30
CA ASN A 278 11.14 12.10 3.44
C ASN A 278 12.06 11.91 4.64
N SER A 279 12.57 10.69 4.86
CA SER A 279 13.50 10.37 5.94
C SER A 279 14.48 9.28 5.51
N ALA A 280 15.69 9.31 6.06
CA ALA A 280 16.56 8.14 5.98
C ALA A 280 15.98 7.01 6.84
N TRP A 281 16.14 5.76 6.40
CA TRP A 281 15.86 4.55 7.19
C TRP A 281 17.05 4.14 8.08
N ILE A 282 18.08 4.98 8.12
CA ILE A 282 19.30 4.77 8.89
C ILE A 282 19.40 5.93 9.89
N PRO A 283 19.48 5.64 11.19
CA PRO A 283 19.71 6.66 12.22
C PRO A 283 20.99 7.45 11.95
N THR A 284 20.97 8.75 12.22
CA THR A 284 22.15 9.62 12.09
C THR A 284 23.12 9.47 13.28
N GLY A 285 24.43 9.58 13.07
CA GLY A 285 25.41 9.60 14.19
C GLY A 285 26.22 8.31 14.39
N GLU A 286 25.91 7.24 13.66
CA GLU A 286 26.81 6.11 13.48
C GLU A 286 27.20 6.02 12.00
N GLN A 287 28.50 6.05 11.68
CA GLN A 287 28.96 5.73 10.33
C GLN A 287 28.63 4.26 10.10
N PRO A 288 27.76 3.90 9.12
CA PRO A 288 27.56 2.50 8.82
C PRO A 288 28.93 1.90 8.43
N PRO A 289 29.22 0.65 8.84
CA PRO A 289 30.42 -0.02 8.35
C PRO A 289 30.41 0.00 6.81
N PRO A 290 31.59 0.00 6.15
CA PRO A 290 31.67 0.04 4.70
C PRO A 290 30.73 -1.01 4.10
N ILE A 291 29.79 -0.57 3.25
CA ILE A 291 28.87 -1.47 2.57
C ILE A 291 29.74 -2.35 1.67
N PRO A 292 29.77 -3.69 1.87
CA PRO A 292 30.47 -4.56 0.94
C PRO A 292 29.86 -4.36 -0.45
N PRO A 293 30.68 -4.30 -1.52
CA PRO A 293 30.15 -4.12 -2.87
C PRO A 293 29.09 -5.19 -3.13
N TYR A 294 27.93 -4.77 -3.63
CA TYR A 294 26.91 -5.69 -4.08
C TYR A 294 27.47 -6.47 -5.28
N GLY A 295 28.03 -7.65 -5.02
CA GLY A 295 28.60 -8.55 -6.01
C GLY A 295 27.49 -9.33 -6.73
N GLY A 296 26.48 -8.63 -7.25
CA GLY A 296 25.40 -9.25 -8.01
C GLY A 296 25.95 -10.01 -9.21
N HIS A 297 25.70 -11.31 -9.26
CA HIS A 297 25.90 -12.16 -10.43
C HIS A 297 24.81 -11.92 -11.47
#